data_AF-M6Q6K7-F1
#
_entry.id   AF-M6Q6K7-F1
#
_cell.length_a   1.000
_cell.length_b   1.000
_cell.length_c   1.000
_cell.angle_alpha   90.00
_cell.angle_beta   90.00
_cell.angle_gamma   90.00
#
_symmetry.space_group_name_H-M   'P 1'
#
loop_
_entity.id
_entity.type
_entity.pdbx_description
1 polymer ?
#
loop_
_entity_poly.entity_id
_entity_poly.type
_entity_poly.pdbx_seq_one_letter_code
_entity_poly.pdbx_strand_id
1 'polypeptide(L)' 'MTQYKLEYLKRSLYLSKKTTGDNSLRTETEIIDILLTRCALMEEYQKQHDISDQFYDWRMDQNIGTEAYTL' A
#
# COMPACT_ATOMS: atom_id res chain seq x y z
N MET A 1 15.44 -7.15 9.60
CA MET A 1 15.07 -6.68 8.24
C MET A 1 16.08 -5.63 7.82
N THR A 2 16.66 -5.66 6.60
CA THR A 2 17.58 -4.61 6.14
C THR A 2 16.80 -3.47 5.48
N GLN A 3 17.33 -2.24 5.49
CA GLN A 3 16.68 -1.06 4.88
C GLN A 3 16.30 -1.32 3.41
N TYR A 4 17.18 -1.98 2.65
CA TYR A 4 16.92 -2.37 1.27
C TYR A 4 15.69 -3.28 1.11
N LYS A 5 15.52 -4.26 2.00
CA LYS A 5 14.37 -5.19 1.97
C LYS A 5 13.06 -4.46 2.28
N LEU A 6 13.11 -3.47 3.17
CA LEU A 6 11.94 -2.66 3.51
C LEU A 6 11.50 -1.78 2.33
N GLU A 7 12.44 -1.11 1.68
CA GLU A 7 12.14 -0.27 0.51
C GLU A 7 11.63 -1.10 -0.68
N TYR A 8 12.16 -2.31 -0.87
CA TYR A 8 11.63 -3.26 -1.84
C TYR A 8 10.17 -3.63 -1.54
N LEU A 9 9.87 -3.95 -0.28
CA LEU A 9 8.52 -4.32 0.15
C LEU A 9 7.52 -3.16 -0.04
N LYS A 10 7.90 -1.93 0.29
CA LYS A 10 7.07 -0.74 0.03
C LYS A 10 6.73 -0.62 -1.46
N ARG A 11 7.75 -0.75 -2.33
CA ARG A 11 7.57 -0.67 -3.78
C ARG A 11 6.72 -1.80 -4.35
N SER A 12 6.75 -3.00 -3.77
CA SER A 12 5.87 -4.10 -4.20
C SER A 12 4.41 -3.86 -3.85
N LEU A 13 4.11 -3.05 -2.83
CA LEU A 13 2.73 -2.76 -2.41
C LEU A 13 2.05 -1.64 -3.22
N TYR A 14 2.79 -0.91 -4.07
CA TYR A 14 2.17 0.12 -4.93
C TYR A 14 1.29 -0.50 -6.02
N LEU A 15 0.01 -0.15 -6.04
CA LEU A 15 -0.94 -0.61 -7.07
C LEU A 15 -0.62 -0.05 -8.47
N SER A 16 -0.02 1.13 -8.54
CA SER A 16 0.43 1.74 -9.80
C SER A 16 1.47 0.89 -10.54
N LYS A 17 2.18 0.03 -9.81
CA LYS A 17 3.10 -0.94 -10.40
C LYS A 17 2.31 -2.12 -10.96
N LYS A 18 2.03 -2.13 -12.26
CA LYS A 18 1.24 -3.19 -12.91
C LYS A 18 2.00 -4.51 -13.08
N THR A 19 3.33 -4.47 -12.95
CA THR A 19 4.20 -5.61 -13.14
C THR A 19 4.87 -6.05 -11.85
N THR A 20 5.18 -7.34 -11.78
CA THR A 20 5.98 -7.97 -10.74
C THR A 20 7.48 -7.67 -10.93
N GLY A 21 8.34 -8.27 -10.11
CA GLY A 21 9.80 -8.10 -10.21
C GLY A 21 10.41 -8.72 -11.48
N ASP A 22 9.72 -9.69 -12.07
CA ASP A 22 10.11 -10.45 -13.26
C ASP A 22 9.45 -9.92 -14.56
N ASN A 23 8.93 -8.69 -14.55
CA ASN A 23 8.23 -8.05 -15.67
C ASN A 23 6.92 -8.74 -16.13
N SER A 24 6.42 -9.72 -15.37
CA SER A 24 5.08 -10.28 -15.63
C SER A 24 3.99 -9.34 -15.10
N LEU A 25 2.80 -9.42 -15.69
CA LEU A 25 1.63 -8.67 -15.20
C LEU A 25 1.16 -9.29 -13.90
N ARG A 26 0.74 -8.44 -12.95
CA ARG A 26 0.12 -8.92 -11.72
C ARG A 26 -1.20 -9.64 -12.02
N THR A 27 -1.35 -10.79 -11.40
CA THR A 27 -2.61 -11.54 -11.34
C THR A 27 -3.60 -10.85 -10.41
N GLU A 28 -4.88 -11.15 -10.58
CA GLU A 28 -5.93 -10.66 -9.68
C GLU A 28 -5.69 -11.07 -8.22
N THR A 29 -5.20 -12.30 -7.99
CA THR A 29 -4.82 -12.79 -6.66
C THR A 29 -3.73 -11.93 -6.03
N GLU A 30 -2.67 -11.60 -6.78
CA GLU A 30 -1.60 -10.73 -6.27
C GLU A 30 -2.10 -9.32 -5.95
N ILE A 31 -3.04 -8.80 -6.75
CA ILE A 31 -3.67 -7.50 -6.47
C ILE A 31 -4.50 -7.57 -5.18
N ILE A 32 -5.29 -8.63 -4.98
CA ILE A 32 -6.07 -8.85 -3.76
C ILE A 32 -5.15 -8.96 -2.53
N ASP A 33 -4.07 -9.74 -2.61
CA ASP A 33 -3.11 -9.89 -1.52
C ASP A 33 -2.44 -8.56 -1.15
N ILE A 34 -2.10 -7.74 -2.15
CA ILE A 34 -1.57 -6.39 -1.93
C ILE A 34 -2.60 -5.51 -1.22
N LEU A 35 -3.86 -5.55 -1.63
CA LEU A 35 -4.93 -4.78 -0.98
C LEU A 35 -5.12 -5.20 0.48
N LEU A 36 -5.19 -6.50 0.75
CA LEU A 36 -5.33 -7.04 2.11
C LEU A 36 -4.13 -6.65 2.98
N THR A 37 -2.92 -6.75 2.44
CA THR A 37 -1.69 -6.35 3.15
C THR A 37 -1.70 -4.86 3.48
N ARG A 38 -2.15 -4.00 2.55
CA ARG A 38 -2.29 -2.56 2.79
C ARG A 38 -3.32 -2.28 3.90
N CYS A 39 -4.47 -2.95 3.89
CA CYS A 39 -5.48 -2.81 4.95
C CYS A 39 -4.92 -3.19 6.32
N ALA A 40 -4.23 -4.33 6.43
CA ALA A 40 -3.64 -4.77 7.70
C ALA A 40 -2.60 -3.78 8.23
N LEU A 41 -1.76 -3.21 7.35
CA LEU A 41 -0.80 -2.17 7.72
C LEU A 41 -1.49 -0.88 8.19
N MET A 42 -2.59 -0.49 7.54
CA MET A 42 -3.39 0.67 7.93
C MET A 42 -4.02 0.48 9.30
N GLU A 43 -4.60 -0.69 9.57
CA GLU A 43 -5.18 -1.03 10.88
C GLU A 43 -4.13 -1.02 11.99
N GLU A 44 -2.95 -1.59 11.74
CA GLU A 44 -1.88 -1.63 12.73
C GLU A 44 -1.33 -0.23 13.02
N TYR A 45 -1.13 0.59 11.99
CA TYR A 45 -0.75 1.98 12.17
C TYR A 45 -1.80 2.74 13.00
N GLN A 46 -3.08 2.58 12.67
CA GLN A 46 -4.16 3.23 13.42
C GLN A 46 -4.19 2.80 14.90
N LYS A 47 -3.98 1.51 15.20
CA LYS A 47 -3.90 0.98 16.57
C LYS A 47 -2.72 1.55 17.36
N GLN A 48 -1.55 1.67 16.72
CA GLN A 48 -0.35 2.17 17.37
C GLN A 48 -0.40 3.68 17.62
N HIS A 49 -1.12 4.39 16.76
CA HIS A 49 -1.08 5.84 16.76
C HIS A 49 -2.27 6.48 17.48
N ASP A 50 -3.47 5.91 17.59
CA ASP A 50 -4.67 6.60 18.15
C ASP A 50 -4.82 8.04 17.58
N ILE A 51 -4.38 8.21 16.33
CA ILE A 51 -4.19 9.50 15.70
C ILE A 51 -5.04 9.50 14.43
N SER A 52 -6.20 10.13 14.54
CA SER A 52 -7.05 10.52 13.40
C SER A 52 -6.26 11.30 12.34
N ASP A 53 -5.39 12.21 12.77
CA ASP A 53 -4.88 13.27 11.89
C ASP A 53 -3.59 12.88 11.12
N GLN A 54 -2.57 12.33 11.79
CA GLN A 54 -1.37 11.79 11.13
C GLN A 54 -1.67 10.56 10.25
N PHE A 55 -2.71 9.78 10.57
CA PHE A 55 -3.16 8.71 9.69
C PHE A 55 -3.78 9.26 8.40
N TYR A 56 -4.52 10.36 8.47
CA TYR A 56 -5.05 11.03 7.29
C TYR A 56 -3.91 11.56 6.40
N ASP A 57 -2.91 12.20 6.98
CA ASP A 57 -1.76 12.72 6.24
C ASP A 57 -0.96 11.58 5.57
N TRP A 58 -0.66 10.49 6.31
CA TRP A 58 0.00 9.31 5.74
C TRP A 58 -0.82 8.67 4.61
N ARG A 59 -2.15 8.60 4.78
CA ARG A 59 -3.07 8.05 3.76
C ARG A 59 -3.03 8.88 2.47
N MET A 60 -3.00 10.21 2.59
CA MET A 60 -2.91 11.12 1.44
C MET A 60 -1.54 11.03 0.75
N ASP A 61 -0.45 10.94 1.52
CA ASP A 61 0.92 10.74 0.98
C ASP A 61 1.06 9.45 0.18
N GLN A 62 0.29 8.42 0.54
CA GLN A 62 0.26 7.13 -0.16
C GLN A 62 -0.79 7.07 -1.29
N ASN A 63 -1.44 8.20 -1.63
CA ASN A 63 -2.54 8.28 -2.62
C ASN A 63 -3.67 7.27 -2.39
N ILE A 64 -3.96 6.93 -1.13
CA ILE A 64 -4.95 5.92 -0.78
C ILE A 64 -6.32 6.58 -0.67
N GLY A 65 -7.20 6.37 -1.65
CA GLY A 65 -8.58 6.87 -1.62
C GLY A 65 -8.87 8.03 -2.57
N THR A 66 -7.87 8.54 -3.28
CA THR A 66 -8.03 9.46 -4.43
C THR A 66 -8.36 8.72 -5.73
N GLU A 67 -8.34 7.38 -5.73
CA GLU A 67 -8.67 6.54 -6.90
C GLU A 67 -10.19 6.34 -7.12
N ALA A 68 -11.05 7.01 -6.34
CA ALA A 68 -12.49 7.02 -6.55
C ALA A 68 -12.95 8.47 -6.79
N TYR A 69 -13.67 8.70 -7.90
CA TYR A 69 -14.25 9.97 -8.36
C TYR A 69 -13.40 10.87 -9.27
N THR A 70 -12.80 10.30 -10.32
CA THR A 70 -12.75 11.01 -11.61
C THR A 70 -13.68 10.29 -12.60
N LEU A 71 -14.92 10.78 -12.67
CA LEU A 71 -15.83 10.66 -13.81
C LEU A 71 -15.87 12.03 -14.50
#